data_AF-A0A183ETY7-F1
#
_entry.id   AF-A0A183ETY7-F1
#
_cell.length_a   1.000
_cell.length_b   1.000
_cell.length_c   1.000
_cell.angle_alpha   90.00
_cell.angle_beta   90.00
_cell.angle_gamma   90.00
#
_symmetry.space_group_name_H-M   'P 1'
#
loop_
_entity.id
_entity.type
_entity.pdbx_description
1 polymer ?
#
loop_
_entity_poly.entity_id
_entity_poly.type
_entity_poly.pdbx_seq_one_letter_code
_entity_poly.pdbx_strand_id
1 'polypeptide(L)'
;MFPASSGTIHITELYRPDTPRVVKPWHEEVFKELRSYIILEYVKVIYPAFQSAITRDPRKIKSLFETVREEELIMFEDASDEVWAFCVLNCCSSLTTVLKSNRN
;
A
#
# COMPACT_ATOMS: atom_id res chain seq x y z
N MET A 1 33.96 -2.10 16.80
CA MET A 1 33.19 -0.86 16.53
C MET A 1 32.19 -1.22 15.44
N PHE A 2 30.93 -1.44 15.80
CA PHE A 2 29.88 -1.86 14.86
C PHE A 2 29.42 -0.65 14.04
N PRO A 3 29.25 -0.76 12.71
CA PRO A 3 28.79 0.39 11.94
C PRO A 3 27.32 0.67 12.29
N ALA A 4 27.01 1.95 12.49
CA ALA A 4 25.66 2.43 12.71
C ALA A 4 24.75 1.94 11.57
N SER A 5 23.67 1.24 11.91
CA SER A 5 22.61 0.88 10.99
C SER A 5 22.10 2.17 10.33
N SER A 6 22.29 2.27 9.02
CA SER A 6 21.75 3.36 8.20
C SER A 6 20.23 3.26 8.24
N GLY A 7 19.63 3.97 9.20
CA GLY A 7 18.19 4.01 9.47
C GLY A 7 17.37 4.74 8.40
N THR A 8 17.83 4.72 7.15
CA THR A 8 17.03 5.18 6.02
C THR A 8 16.13 4.03 5.63
N ILE A 9 14.90 4.05 6.16
CA ILE A 9 13.83 3.21 5.60
C ILE A 9 13.72 3.61 4.13
N HIS A 10 14.16 2.73 3.23
CA HIS A 10 13.86 2.88 1.82
C HIS A 10 12.35 2.81 1.69
N ILE A 11 11.72 3.95 1.39
CA ILE A 11 10.26 4.06 1.29
C ILE A 11 9.71 3.03 0.30
N THR A 12 10.51 2.67 -0.71
CA THR A 12 10.26 1.61 -1.67
C THR A 12 10.01 0.23 -1.07
N GLU A 13 10.63 -0.09 0.08
CA GLU A 13 10.42 -1.34 0.80
C GLU A 13 9.09 -1.34 1.57
N LEU A 14 8.59 -0.17 1.97
CA LEU A 14 7.37 -0.07 2.79
C LEU A 14 6.12 -0.47 2.02
N TYR A 15 6.07 -0.18 0.71
CA TYR A 15 4.93 -0.48 -0.13
C TYR A 15 5.13 -1.71 -1.03
N ARG A 16 6.17 -2.50 -0.79
CA ARG A 16 6.39 -3.75 -1.51
C ARG A 16 5.30 -4.75 -1.11
N PRO A 17 4.53 -5.31 -2.06
CA PRO A 17 3.48 -6.27 -1.74
C PRO A 17 4.08 -7.58 -1.23
N ASP A 18 3.34 -8.20 -0.33
CA ASP A 18 3.69 -9.50 0.20
C ASP A 18 3.35 -10.61 -0.82
N THR A 19 4.10 -11.70 -0.73
CA THR A 19 3.91 -12.87 -1.60
C THR A 19 2.62 -13.59 -1.23
N PRO A 20 1.73 -13.87 -2.20
CA PRO A 20 0.52 -14.62 -1.92
C PRO A 20 0.84 -16.06 -1.51
N ARG A 21 0.08 -16.57 -0.54
CA ARG A 21 0.06 -17.96 -0.10
C ARG A 21 -0.66 -18.84 -1.12
N VAL A 22 -1.70 -18.32 -1.76
CA VAL A 22 -2.43 -18.99 -2.83
C VAL A 22 -2.12 -18.32 -4.16
N VAL A 23 -1.57 -19.08 -5.11
CA VAL A 23 -1.29 -18.58 -6.46
C VAL A 23 -2.46 -18.93 -7.38
N LYS A 24 -3.06 -17.92 -8.01
CA LYS A 24 -4.10 -18.06 -9.03
C LYS A 24 -3.52 -17.71 -10.41
N PRO A 25 -4.05 -18.28 -11.51
CA PRO A 25 -3.54 -17.98 -12.85
C PRO A 25 -3.49 -16.49 -13.20
N TRP A 26 -4.51 -15.72 -12.80
CA TRP A 26 -4.56 -14.29 -13.06
C TRP A 26 -3.55 -13.46 -12.23
N HIS A 27 -2.94 -14.03 -11.18
CA HIS A 27 -1.92 -13.31 -10.39
C HIS A 27 -0.69 -12.96 -11.22
N GLU A 28 -0.38 -13.73 -12.27
CA GLU A 28 0.74 -13.46 -13.17
C GLU A 28 0.49 -12.24 -14.06
N GLU A 29 -0.78 -11.95 -14.36
CA GLU A 29 -1.21 -10.79 -15.16
C GLU A 29 -1.15 -9.48 -14.38
N VAL A 30 -1.13 -9.57 -13.04
CA VAL A 30 -1.03 -8.39 -12.16
C VAL A 30 0.43 -8.16 -11.77
N PHE A 31 1.03 -7.18 -12.45
CA PHE A 31 2.40 -6.74 -12.16
C PHE A 31 2.58 -6.33 -10.70
N LYS A 32 3.73 -6.71 -10.11
CA LYS A 32 4.09 -6.38 -8.73
C LYS A 32 4.08 -4.88 -8.45
N GLU A 33 4.41 -4.09 -9.46
CA GLU A 33 4.40 -2.63 -9.46
C GLU A 33 2.99 -2.07 -9.28
N LEU A 34 1.97 -2.73 -9.85
CA LEU A 34 0.57 -2.32 -9.71
C LEU A 34 0.09 -2.53 -8.27
N ARG A 35 0.39 -3.68 -7.68
CA ARG A 35 0.12 -3.96 -6.26
C ARG A 35 0.84 -2.99 -5.33
N SER A 36 2.10 -2.70 -5.64
CA SER A 36 2.90 -1.68 -4.93
C SER A 36 2.25 -0.30 -4.97
N TYR A 37 1.73 0.09 -6.13
CA TYR A 37 1.03 1.35 -6.32
C TYR A 37 -0.28 1.41 -5.52
N ILE A 38 -1.06 0.31 -5.52
CA ILE A 38 -2.29 0.19 -4.71
C ILE A 38 -1.99 0.45 -3.23
N ILE A 39 -0.99 -0.24 -2.65
CA ILE A 39 -0.58 -0.07 -1.24
C ILE A 39 -0.24 1.40 -0.94
N LEU A 40 0.53 2.02 -1.82
CA LEU A 40 0.91 3.42 -1.67
C LEU A 40 -0.29 4.36 -1.72
N GLU A 41 -1.23 4.15 -2.65
CA GLU A 41 -2.45 4.95 -2.75
C GLU A 41 -3.33 4.79 -1.51
N TYR A 42 -3.52 3.58 -0.98
CA TYR A 42 -4.23 3.37 0.29
C TYR A 42 -3.62 4.18 1.44
N VAL A 43 -2.29 4.14 1.60
CA VAL A 43 -1.61 4.93 2.63
C VAL A 43 -1.80 6.43 2.41
N LYS A 44 -1.76 6.92 1.17
CA LYS A 44 -2.05 8.33 0.86
C LYS A 44 -3.48 8.71 1.21
N VAL A 45 -4.46 7.82 1.02
CA VAL A 45 -5.86 8.06 1.39
C VAL A 45 -6.00 8.18 2.91
N ILE A 46 -5.47 7.19 3.64
CA ILE A 46 -5.59 7.10 5.10
C ILE A 46 -4.78 8.20 5.79
N TYR A 47 -3.59 8.49 5.27
CA TYR A 47 -2.66 9.43 5.88
C TYR A 47 -1.90 10.25 4.83
N PRO A 48 -2.53 11.31 4.25
CA PRO A 48 -1.97 12.08 3.15
C PRO A 48 -0.58 12.70 3.42
N ALA A 49 -0.29 12.99 4.70
CA ALA A 49 0.96 13.59 5.14
C ALA A 49 2.02 12.55 5.55
N PHE A 50 1.87 11.27 5.17
CA PHE A 50 2.77 10.20 5.63
C PHE A 50 4.25 10.49 5.33
N GLN A 51 4.57 11.12 4.20
CA GLN A 51 5.95 11.43 3.83
C GLN A 51 6.66 12.31 4.86
N SER A 52 6.00 13.34 5.37
CA SER A 52 6.57 14.22 6.40
C SER A 52 6.57 13.57 7.78
N ALA A 53 5.72 12.57 8.00
CA ALA A 53 5.65 11.81 9.24
C ALA A 53 6.65 10.65 9.29
N ILE A 54 7.17 10.15 8.16
CA ILE A 54 8.20 9.11 8.14
C ILE A 54 9.41 9.53 8.98
N THR A 55 9.79 10.80 8.94
CA THR A 55 10.93 11.32 9.71
C THR A 55 10.58 11.59 11.17
N ARG A 56 9.32 11.88 11.48
CA ARG A 56 8.85 12.22 12.84
C ARG A 56 8.48 10.99 13.67
N ASP A 57 7.84 10.00 13.04
CA ASP A 57 7.37 8.77 13.67
C ASP A 57 7.47 7.58 12.67
N PRO A 58 8.69 7.11 12.39
CA PRO A 58 8.92 6.03 11.42
C PRO A 58 8.26 4.72 11.84
N ARG A 59 8.09 4.47 13.15
CA ARG A 59 7.48 3.23 13.67
C ARG A 59 6.00 3.18 13.35
N LYS A 60 5.28 4.28 13.58
CA LYS A 60 3.86 4.38 13.25
C LYS A 60 3.62 4.27 11.75
N ILE A 61 4.45 4.92 10.94
CA ILE A 61 4.32 4.80 9.48
C ILE A 61 4.61 3.38 9.01
N LYS A 62 5.65 2.72 9.55
CA LYS A 62 5.92 1.31 9.24
C LYS A 62 4.74 0.40 9.59
N SER A 63 4.15 0.57 10.76
CA SER A 63 2.96 -0.20 11.19
C SER A 63 1.76 0.05 10.28
N LEU A 64 1.54 1.30 9.84
CA LEU A 64 0.49 1.61 8.86
C LEU A 64 0.72 0.87 7.53
N PHE A 65 1.95 0.88 7.01
CA PHE A 65 2.29 0.14 5.80
C PHE A 65 2.19 -1.37 5.98
N GLU A 66 2.50 -1.92 7.14
CA GLU A 66 2.29 -3.35 7.46
C GLU A 66 0.80 -3.70 7.39
N THR A 67 -0.08 -2.93 8.04
CA THR A 67 -1.53 -3.17 7.98
C THR A 67 -2.07 -3.07 6.56
N VAL A 68 -1.69 -2.03 5.80
CA VAL A 68 -2.20 -1.87 4.43
C VAL A 68 -1.72 -2.98 3.50
N ARG A 69 -0.49 -3.50 3.68
CA ARG A 69 0.01 -4.65 2.91
C ARG A 69 -0.75 -5.93 3.20
N GLU A 70 -1.09 -6.17 4.47
CA GLU A 70 -1.89 -7.32 4.86
C GLU A 70 -3.30 -7.25 4.25
N GLU A 71 -3.96 -6.09 4.33
CA GLU A 71 -5.27 -5.86 3.71
C GLU A 71 -5.23 -6.03 2.19
N GLU A 72 -4.22 -5.42 1.52
CA GLU A 72 -4.05 -5.58 0.08
C GLU A 72 -3.83 -7.03 -0.32
N LEU A 73 -3.04 -7.78 0.46
CA LEU A 73 -2.80 -9.19 0.22
C LEU A 73 -4.08 -10.02 0.36
N ILE A 74 -4.86 -9.81 1.44
CA ILE A 74 -6.12 -10.50 1.65
C ILE A 74 -7.06 -10.27 0.46
N MET A 75 -7.22 -9.02 0.04
CA MET A 75 -8.09 -8.70 -1.08
C MET A 75 -7.59 -9.29 -2.40
N PHE A 76 -6.28 -9.29 -2.65
CA PHE A 76 -5.67 -9.91 -3.81
C PHE A 76 -5.91 -11.43 -3.83
N GLU A 77 -5.74 -12.11 -2.69
CA GLU A 77 -5.97 -13.55 -2.58
C GLU A 77 -7.45 -13.95 -2.66
N ASP A 78 -8.37 -13.11 -2.19
CA ASP A 78 -9.80 -13.38 -2.23
C ASP A 78 -10.42 -13.08 -3.60
N ALA A 79 -9.83 -12.14 -4.37
CA ALA A 79 -10.32 -11.75 -5.67
C ALA A 79 -10.41 -12.91 -6.68
N SER A 80 -11.47 -12.93 -7.48
CA SER A 80 -11.68 -13.96 -8.50
C SER A 80 -10.81 -13.76 -9.73
N ASP A 81 -10.45 -12.51 -10.04
CA ASP A 81 -9.79 -12.08 -11.26
C ASP A 81 -9.00 -10.76 -11.08
N GLU A 82 -8.31 -10.36 -12.13
CA GLU A 82 -7.49 -9.14 -12.20
C GLU A 82 -8.31 -7.83 -12.17
N VAL A 83 -9.64 -7.89 -12.39
CA VAL A 83 -10.51 -6.70 -12.35
C VAL A 83 -10.50 -6.07 -10.97
N TRP A 84 -10.20 -6.85 -9.93
CA TRP A 84 -9.94 -6.35 -8.58
C TRP A 84 -8.99 -5.14 -8.58
N ALA A 85 -7.87 -5.21 -9.31
CA ALA A 85 -6.88 -4.14 -9.31
C ALA A 85 -7.47 -2.84 -9.88
N PHE A 86 -8.31 -2.93 -10.91
CA PHE A 86 -9.03 -1.80 -11.47
C PHE A 86 -10.09 -1.27 -10.49
N CYS A 87 -10.89 -2.13 -9.87
CA CYS A 87 -11.91 -1.74 -8.90
C CYS A 87 -11.31 -1.01 -7.71
N VAL A 88 -10.23 -1.54 -7.13
CA VAL A 88 -9.55 -0.94 -5.99
C VAL A 88 -9.04 0.47 -6.32
N LEU A 89 -8.37 0.64 -7.46
CA LEU A 89 -7.86 1.96 -7.86
C LEU A 89 -8.98 2.99 -8.05
N ASN A 90 -10.09 2.59 -8.67
CA ASN A 90 -11.24 3.49 -8.87
C ASN A 90 -12.02 3.77 -7.59
N CYS A 91 -12.10 2.82 -6.66
CA CYS A 91 -12.71 3.04 -5.35
C CYS A 91 -11.85 3.96 -4.48
N CYS A 92 -10.52 3.80 -4.48
CA CYS A 92 -9.61 4.70 -3.77
C CYS A 92 -9.66 6.13 -4.31
N SER A 93 -9.73 6.31 -5.63
CA SER A 93 -9.87 7.64 -6.25
C SER A 93 -11.22 8.29 -5.92
N SER A 94 -12.30 7.51 -5.88
CA SER A 94 -13.62 7.98 -5.47
C SER A 94 -13.67 8.38 -4.00
N LEU A 95 -13.09 7.56 -3.11
CA LEU A 95 -13.06 7.82 -1.67
C LEU A 95 -12.21 9.05 -1.34
N THR A 96 -11.06 9.23 -2.00
CA THR A 96 -10.26 10.45 -1.86
C THR A 96 -10.98 11.70 -2.37
N THR A 97 -11.74 11.59 -3.46
CA THR A 97 -12.53 12.70 -4.00
C THR A 97 -13.61 13.13 -3.01
N VAL A 98 -14.36 12.17 -2.44
CA VAL A 98 -15.39 12.44 -1.43
C VAL A 98 -14.78 13.04 -0.15
N LEU A 99 -13.68 12.49 0.36
CA LEU A 99 -13.02 13.00 1.56
C LEU A 99 -12.43 14.41 1.36
N LYS A 100 -11.94 14.73 0.16
CA LYS A 100 -11.47 16.08 -0.19
C LYS A 100 -12.65 17.06 -0.33
N SER A 101 -13.75 16.64 -0.94
CA SER A 101 -14.95 17.47 -1.12
C SER A 101 -15.62 17.84 0.21
N ASN A 102 -15.57 16.96 1.22
CA ASN A 102 -16.16 17.21 2.54
C ASN A 102 -15.25 17.98 3.51
N ARG A 103 -14.06 18.39 3.06
CA ARG A 103 -13.10 19.21 3.83
C ARG A 103 -13.16 20.72 3.51
N ASN A 104 -14.00 21.12 2.55
CA ASN A 104 -14.33 22.50 2.23
C ASN A 104 -15.68 22.88 2.84
#